data_AF-A0A838MHH5-F1
#
_entry.id   AF-A0A838MHH5-F1
#
_cell.length_a   1.000
_cell.length_b   1.000
_cell.length_c   1.000
_cell.angle_alpha   90.00
_cell.angle_beta   90.00
_cell.angle_gamma   90.00
#
_symmetry.space_group_name_H-M   'P 1'
#
loop_
_entity.id
_entity.type
_entity.pdbx_description
1 polymer ?
#
loop_
_entity_poly.entity_id
_entity_poly.type
_entity_poly.pdbx_seq_one_letter_code
_entity_poly.pdbx_strand_id
1 'polypeptide(L)'
;MEITIKTLNKKWWYRLLKICYIFCFLTAVIIFLFGVYFIFVPIKTFDNNKSYILCDNERKFNLEENNILLGSNGYISLSNDKKFKLLCSYDPNDPTIINNGKISFSQLMFESKIAPKTKNYQLISFYKSVGNLEIAFLYLFTGLFVILITFEIIKRIFYYVLLGSVNPNK
;
A
#
# COMPACT_ATOMS: atom_id res chain seq x y z
N MET A 1 -39.99 14.66 -38.31
CA MET A 1 -40.46 13.63 -37.37
C MET A 1 -39.78 13.88 -36.04
N GLU A 2 -40.49 14.41 -35.04
CA GLU A 2 -39.90 14.74 -33.73
C GLU A 2 -39.46 13.47 -33.01
N ILE A 3 -38.16 13.34 -32.75
CA ILE A 3 -37.61 12.24 -31.98
C ILE A 3 -37.76 12.59 -30.49
N THR A 4 -38.84 12.08 -29.91
CA THR A 4 -39.11 12.23 -28.46
C THR A 4 -38.45 11.12 -27.65
N ILE A 5 -38.22 11.34 -26.36
CA ILE A 5 -37.66 10.33 -25.43
C ILE A 5 -38.45 9.01 -25.48
N LYS A 6 -39.77 9.08 -25.74
CA LYS A 6 -40.64 7.92 -25.91
C LYS A 6 -40.28 7.07 -27.14
N THR A 7 -39.82 7.65 -28.23
CA THR A 7 -39.43 6.90 -29.44
C THR A 7 -38.05 6.24 -29.27
N LEU A 8 -37.10 6.89 -28.55
CA LEU A 8 -35.83 6.24 -28.19
C LEU A 8 -36.04 5.04 -27.27
N ASN A 9 -36.91 5.14 -26.26
CA ASN A 9 -37.15 4.06 -25.30
C ASN A 9 -37.78 2.79 -25.91
N LYS A 10 -38.38 2.91 -27.10
CA LYS A 10 -38.88 1.76 -27.86
C LYS A 10 -37.76 1.02 -28.62
N LYS A 11 -36.63 1.68 -28.92
CA LYS A 11 -35.53 1.04 -29.62
C LYS A 11 -34.74 0.14 -28.68
N TRP A 12 -34.52 -1.10 -29.09
CA TRP A 12 -33.82 -2.11 -28.27
C TRP A 12 -32.37 -1.70 -27.96
N TRP A 13 -31.65 -1.12 -28.92
CA TRP A 13 -30.27 -0.67 -28.73
C TRP A 13 -30.11 0.41 -27.64
N TYR A 14 -31.12 1.29 -27.47
CA TYR A 14 -31.11 2.31 -26.42
C TYR A 14 -31.31 1.71 -25.03
N ARG A 15 -32.07 0.61 -24.92
CA ARG A 15 -32.21 -0.14 -23.66
C ARG A 15 -30.89 -0.84 -23.30
N LEU A 16 -30.22 -1.44 -24.29
CA LEU A 16 -28.90 -2.06 -24.09
C LEU A 16 -27.87 -1.02 -23.64
N LEU A 17 -27.84 0.15 -24.27
CA LEU A 17 -26.92 1.22 -23.89
C LEU A 17 -27.16 1.72 -22.45
N LYS A 18 -28.42 1.84 -22.01
CA LYS A 18 -28.73 2.16 -20.62
C LYS A 18 -28.20 1.11 -19.63
N ILE A 19 -28.34 -0.17 -19.97
CA ILE A 19 -27.82 -1.27 -19.14
C ILE A 19 -26.30 -1.19 -19.07
N CYS A 20 -25.63 -1.00 -20.22
CA CYS A 20 -24.18 -0.80 -20.26
C CYS A 20 -23.72 0.41 -19.44
N TYR A 21 -24.43 1.54 -19.54
CA TYR A 21 -24.12 2.74 -18.74
C TYR A 21 -24.22 2.47 -17.23
N ILE A 22 -25.31 1.84 -16.78
CA ILE A 22 -25.50 1.49 -15.36
C ILE A 22 -24.43 0.52 -14.90
N PHE A 23 -24.10 -0.49 -15.73
CA PHE A 23 -23.06 -1.45 -15.43
C PHE A 23 -21.69 -0.78 -15.29
N CYS A 24 -21.30 0.08 -16.24
CA CYS A 24 -20.05 0.85 -16.18
C CYS A 24 -19.98 1.78 -14.96
N PHE A 25 -21.11 2.39 -14.58
CA PHE A 25 -21.18 3.22 -13.38
C PHE A 25 -20.93 2.38 -12.11
N LEU A 26 -21.63 1.24 -11.98
CA LEU A 26 -21.48 0.36 -10.83
C LEU A 26 -20.06 -0.21 -10.73
N THR A 27 -19.47 -0.65 -11.84
CA THR A 27 -18.09 -1.16 -11.84
C THR A 27 -17.09 -0.07 -11.47
N ALA A 28 -17.26 1.16 -11.96
CA ALA A 28 -16.41 2.29 -11.59
C ALA A 28 -16.47 2.58 -10.08
N VAL A 29 -17.67 2.59 -9.49
CA VAL A 29 -17.85 2.78 -8.04
C VAL A 29 -17.19 1.65 -7.26
N ILE A 30 -17.39 0.39 -7.65
CA ILE A 30 -16.79 -0.76 -6.96
C ILE A 30 -15.26 -0.69 -7.00
N ILE A 31 -14.66 -0.48 -8.18
CA ILE A 31 -13.21 -0.37 -8.35
C ILE A 31 -12.66 0.77 -7.48
N PHE A 32 -13.34 1.91 -7.48
CA PHE A 32 -12.95 3.05 -6.65
C PHE A 32 -12.99 2.74 -5.16
N LEU A 33 -14.06 2.13 -4.65
CA LEU A 33 -14.18 1.74 -3.25
C LEU A 33 -13.08 0.75 -2.84
N PHE A 34 -12.78 -0.24 -3.67
CA PHE A 34 -11.68 -1.16 -3.43
C PHE A 34 -10.33 -0.44 -3.42
N GLY A 35 -10.09 0.48 -4.37
CA GLY A 35 -8.87 1.27 -4.42
C GLY A 35 -8.65 2.10 -3.15
N VAL A 36 -9.70 2.77 -2.66
CA VAL A 36 -9.62 3.54 -1.41
C VAL A 36 -9.35 2.62 -0.21
N TYR A 37 -10.02 1.47 -0.15
CA TYR A 37 -9.82 0.50 0.93
C TYR A 37 -8.37 0.01 1.01
N PHE A 38 -7.78 -0.41 -0.12
CA PHE A 38 -6.42 -0.96 -0.13
C PHE A 38 -5.33 0.08 0.15
N ILE A 39 -5.57 1.35 -0.20
CA ILE A 39 -4.55 2.40 -0.09
C ILE A 39 -4.58 3.08 1.28
N PHE A 40 -5.78 3.34 1.83
CA PHE A 40 -5.91 4.26 2.97
C PHE A 40 -6.32 3.60 4.29
N VAL A 41 -6.80 2.34 4.26
CA VAL A 41 -7.15 1.65 5.50
C VAL A 41 -5.88 1.38 6.30
N PRO A 42 -5.83 1.78 7.58
CA PRO A 42 -4.65 1.62 8.40
C PRO A 42 -4.28 0.15 8.55
N ILE A 43 -3.09 -0.19 8.07
CA ILE A 43 -2.48 -1.50 8.29
C ILE A 43 -1.41 -1.39 9.36
N LYS A 44 -1.37 -2.38 10.26
CA LYS A 44 -0.30 -2.51 11.23
C LYS A 44 0.94 -2.99 10.48
N THR A 45 1.98 -2.18 10.49
CA THR A 45 3.27 -2.49 9.86
C THR A 45 4.36 -2.53 10.93
N PHE A 46 5.33 -3.40 10.72
CA PHE A 46 6.51 -3.50 11.57
C PHE A 46 7.29 -2.18 11.58
N ASP A 47 7.63 -1.67 12.77
CA ASP A 47 8.37 -0.43 12.96
C ASP A 47 9.86 -0.71 13.17
N ASN A 48 10.64 -0.73 12.08
CA ASN A 48 12.09 -0.98 12.14
C ASN A 48 12.85 0.05 13.00
N ASN A 49 12.33 1.26 13.13
CA ASN A 49 13.03 2.37 13.79
C ASN A 49 12.94 2.24 15.32
N LYS A 50 11.85 1.66 15.82
CA LYS A 50 11.63 1.42 17.26
C LYS A 50 11.97 0.00 17.69
N SER A 51 11.94 -0.94 16.74
CA SER A 51 12.26 -2.33 17.01
C SER A 51 13.77 -2.52 17.18
N TYR A 52 14.12 -3.39 18.11
CA TYR A 52 15.51 -3.66 18.46
C TYR A 52 15.71 -5.13 18.79
N ILE A 53 16.95 -5.60 18.66
CA ILE A 53 17.37 -6.90 19.16
C ILE A 53 17.92 -6.72 20.58
N LEU A 54 17.49 -7.61 21.48
CA LEU A 54 18.03 -7.76 22.82
C LEU A 54 18.89 -9.02 22.84
N CYS A 55 20.18 -8.89 23.11
CA CYS A 55 21.08 -10.02 23.22
C CYS A 55 21.01 -10.64 24.61
N ASP A 56 21.46 -11.89 24.75
CA ASP A 56 21.50 -12.57 26.06
C ASP A 56 22.37 -11.85 27.10
N ASN A 57 23.31 -11.02 26.64
CA ASN A 57 24.12 -10.14 27.50
C ASN A 57 23.49 -8.75 27.74
N GLU A 58 22.16 -8.66 27.63
CA GLU A 58 21.33 -7.48 27.88
C GLU A 58 21.58 -6.27 26.96
N ARG A 59 22.49 -6.40 25.98
CA ARG A 59 22.75 -5.35 24.99
C ARG A 59 21.59 -5.19 24.03
N LYS A 60 21.33 -3.94 23.64
CA LYS A 60 20.28 -3.57 22.71
C LYS A 60 20.88 -3.00 21.43
N PHE A 61 20.46 -3.51 20.29
CA PHE A 61 20.85 -2.95 18.99
C PHE A 61 19.60 -2.59 18.19
N ASN A 62 19.51 -1.33 17.76
CA ASN A 62 18.42 -0.87 16.90
C ASN A 62 18.58 -1.49 15.49
N LEU A 63 17.47 -1.91 14.88
CA LEU A 63 17.49 -2.53 13.56
C LEU A 63 17.89 -1.54 12.45
N GLU A 64 17.36 -0.32 12.49
CA GLU A 64 17.59 0.69 11.45
C GLU A 64 19.05 1.16 11.44
N GLU A 65 19.61 1.43 12.62
CA GLU A 65 21.02 1.83 12.78
C GLU A 65 22.01 0.79 12.23
N ASN A 66 21.61 -0.48 12.26
CA ASN A 66 22.42 -1.60 11.78
C ASN A 66 22.06 -2.04 10.35
N ASN A 67 21.28 -1.24 9.61
CA ASN A 67 20.83 -1.53 8.25
C ASN A 67 20.10 -2.89 8.13
N ILE A 68 19.34 -3.26 9.16
CA ILE A 68 18.53 -4.48 9.14
C ILE A 68 17.07 -4.09 8.93
N LEU A 69 16.55 -4.44 7.76
CA LEU A 69 15.16 -4.21 7.41
C LEU A 69 14.40 -5.52 7.50
N LEU A 70 13.40 -5.55 8.38
CA LEU A 70 12.41 -6.62 8.43
C LEU A 70 11.18 -6.20 7.61
N GLY A 71 10.56 -7.18 6.95
CA GLY A 71 9.32 -6.97 6.20
C GLY A 71 8.15 -6.63 7.12
N SER A 72 7.01 -6.23 6.53
CA SER A 72 5.83 -5.73 7.27
C SER A 72 5.32 -6.64 8.38
N ASN A 73 5.59 -7.95 8.30
CA ASN A 73 5.14 -8.96 9.26
C ASN A 73 6.19 -9.29 10.34
N GLY A 74 7.32 -8.57 10.37
CA GLY A 74 8.44 -8.87 11.27
C GLY A 74 9.16 -10.19 10.95
N TYR A 75 8.98 -10.73 9.74
CA TYR A 75 9.58 -11.99 9.33
C TYR A 75 11.11 -11.88 9.28
N ILE A 76 11.79 -12.78 9.98
CA ILE A 76 13.24 -12.87 10.02
C ILE A 76 13.71 -13.85 8.94
N SER A 77 14.37 -13.33 7.90
CA SER A 77 15.00 -14.16 6.89
C SER A 77 16.24 -14.88 7.44
N LEU A 78 16.66 -15.98 6.80
CA LEU A 78 17.91 -16.68 7.14
C LEU A 78 19.14 -15.75 7.13
N SER A 79 19.15 -14.77 6.22
CA SER A 79 20.20 -13.75 6.17
C SER A 79 20.17 -12.90 7.43
N ASN A 80 18.99 -12.36 7.79
CA ASN A 80 18.84 -11.52 8.98
C ASN A 80 19.07 -12.29 10.29
N ASP A 81 18.68 -13.57 10.37
CA ASP A 81 18.96 -14.41 11.54
C ASP A 81 20.47 -14.55 11.78
N LYS A 82 21.26 -14.82 10.72
CA LYS A 82 22.72 -14.83 10.80
C LYS A 82 23.24 -13.47 11.24
N LYS A 83 22.67 -12.37 10.71
CA LYS A 83 23.08 -11.03 11.10
C LYS A 83 22.88 -10.77 12.60
N PHE A 84 21.71 -11.10 13.13
CA PHE A 84 21.39 -10.93 14.55
C PHE A 84 22.31 -11.75 15.46
N LYS A 85 22.57 -12.99 15.07
CA LYS A 85 23.50 -13.88 15.76
C LYS A 85 24.90 -13.30 15.87
N LEU A 86 25.41 -12.77 14.75
CA LEU A 86 26.74 -12.15 14.70
C LEU A 86 26.82 -10.89 15.55
N LEU A 87 25.80 -10.01 15.48
CA LEU A 87 25.75 -8.81 16.30
C LEU A 87 25.79 -9.12 17.81
N CYS A 88 25.04 -10.14 18.24
CA CYS A 88 24.98 -10.50 19.65
C CYS A 88 26.22 -11.27 20.15
N SER A 89 26.99 -11.90 19.25
CA SER A 89 28.22 -12.61 19.60
C SER A 89 29.47 -11.74 19.68
N TYR A 90 29.43 -10.51 19.17
CA TYR A 90 30.62 -9.67 19.09
C TYR A 90 30.93 -8.92 20.40
N ASP A 91 32.20 -8.70 20.71
CA ASP A 91 32.67 -7.87 21.84
C ASP A 91 32.83 -6.41 21.38
N PRO A 92 32.12 -5.43 22.00
CA PRO A 92 32.14 -4.05 21.54
C PRO A 92 33.47 -3.33 21.84
N ASN A 93 34.42 -3.97 22.52
CA ASN A 93 35.75 -3.40 22.77
C ASN A 93 36.80 -3.86 21.74
N ASP A 94 36.42 -4.71 20.80
CA ASP A 94 37.34 -5.15 19.76
C ASP A 94 37.44 -4.05 18.66
N PRO A 95 38.64 -3.48 18.44
CA PRO A 95 38.83 -2.33 17.57
C PRO A 95 38.77 -2.66 16.08
N THR A 96 38.68 -3.95 15.70
CA THR A 96 38.71 -4.39 14.30
C THR A 96 37.40 -4.17 13.54
N ILE A 97 36.26 -4.05 14.24
CA ILE A 97 34.92 -3.98 13.62
C ILE A 97 34.29 -2.58 13.72
N ILE A 98 34.83 -1.70 14.57
CA ILE A 98 34.30 -0.35 14.78
C ILE A 98 34.96 0.63 13.83
N ASN A 99 34.30 0.90 12.70
CA ASN A 99 34.64 2.02 11.84
C ASN A 99 33.70 3.19 12.17
N ASN A 100 34.23 4.26 12.78
CA ASN A 100 33.49 5.48 13.14
C ASN A 100 32.22 5.24 14.00
N GLY A 101 32.29 4.31 14.96
CA GLY A 101 31.17 4.00 15.87
C GLY A 101 30.04 3.18 15.25
N LYS A 102 30.19 2.71 14.01
CA LYS A 102 29.24 1.83 13.32
C LYS A 102 29.85 0.46 13.05
N ILE A 103 29.09 -0.59 13.31
CA ILE A 103 29.47 -1.97 13.05
C ILE A 103 29.39 -2.22 11.54
N SER A 104 30.53 -2.52 10.92
CA SER A 104 30.58 -2.84 9.49
C SER A 104 30.19 -4.30 9.24
N PHE A 105 28.98 -4.53 8.72
CA PHE A 105 28.44 -5.86 8.50
C PHE A 105 29.24 -6.71 7.49
N SER A 106 29.89 -6.05 6.53
CA SER A 106 30.75 -6.71 5.53
C SER A 106 32.02 -7.27 6.16
N GLN A 107 32.57 -6.59 7.17
CA GLN A 107 33.73 -7.09 7.93
C GLN A 107 33.32 -8.24 8.87
N LEU A 108 32.18 -8.13 9.56
CA LEU A 108 31.63 -9.22 10.38
C LEU A 108 31.42 -10.52 9.60
N MET A 109 30.86 -10.44 8.39
CA MET A 109 30.65 -11.63 7.56
C MET A 109 31.95 -12.21 7.00
N PHE A 110 33.00 -11.41 6.83
CA PHE A 110 34.30 -11.87 6.31
C PHE A 110 35.14 -12.55 7.41
N GLU A 111 35.05 -12.07 8.65
CA GLU A 111 35.78 -12.65 9.79
C GLU A 111 35.03 -13.79 10.47
N SER A 112 33.69 -13.79 10.46
CA SER A 112 32.91 -14.85 11.12
C SER A 112 32.90 -16.14 10.29
N LYS A 113 33.86 -17.04 10.55
CA LYS A 113 33.83 -18.37 9.91
C LYS A 113 32.63 -19.21 10.32
N ILE A 114 31.93 -18.93 11.44
CA ILE A 114 30.74 -19.67 11.87
C ILE A 114 29.85 -18.75 12.73
N ALA A 115 28.71 -18.28 12.21
CA ALA A 115 27.68 -17.69 13.08
C ALA A 115 27.21 -18.73 14.11
N PRO A 116 26.96 -18.36 15.38
CA PRO A 116 26.54 -19.33 16.39
C PRO A 116 25.31 -20.11 15.91
N LYS A 117 25.34 -21.43 16.08
CA LYS A 117 24.21 -22.29 15.69
C LYS A 117 22.99 -22.01 16.57
N THR A 118 23.21 -21.66 17.82
CA THR A 118 22.18 -21.31 18.81
C THR A 118 21.71 -19.87 18.65
N LYS A 119 20.44 -19.63 18.95
CA LYS A 119 19.86 -18.30 18.98
C LYS A 119 20.26 -17.62 20.28
N ASN A 120 20.93 -16.48 20.19
CA ASN A 120 21.46 -15.68 21.31
C ASN A 120 20.87 -14.26 21.36
N TYR A 121 19.67 -14.12 20.80
CA TYR A 121 18.99 -12.84 20.67
C TYR A 121 17.47 -13.01 20.79
N GLN A 122 16.82 -11.96 21.27
CA GLN A 122 15.38 -11.80 21.32
C GLN A 122 15.00 -10.55 20.50
N LEU A 123 14.12 -10.71 19.51
CA LEU A 123 13.59 -9.57 18.76
C LEU A 123 12.44 -8.93 19.53
N ILE A 124 12.60 -7.67 19.92
CA ILE A 124 11.52 -6.86 20.48
C ILE A 124 10.89 -6.07 19.33
N SER A 125 9.66 -6.46 19.00
CA SER A 125 8.92 -5.92 17.86
C SER A 125 7.94 -4.83 18.28
N PHE A 126 8.06 -3.67 17.65
CA PHE A 126 7.07 -2.60 17.73
C PHE A 126 6.34 -2.49 16.39
N TYR A 127 5.06 -2.14 16.46
CA TYR A 127 4.23 -1.97 15.28
C TYR A 127 3.72 -0.53 15.23
N LYS A 128 3.71 0.04 14.03
CA LYS A 128 3.10 1.33 13.74
C LYS A 128 1.91 1.15 12.80
N SER A 129 0.90 1.98 13.01
CA SER A 129 -0.24 2.08 12.09
C SER A 129 0.15 2.99 10.93
N VAL A 130 0.15 2.46 9.71
CA VAL A 130 0.39 3.25 8.50
C VAL A 130 -0.93 3.37 7.76
N GLY A 131 -1.38 4.60 7.56
CA GLY A 131 -2.68 4.95 7.00
C GLY A 131 -3.40 5.97 7.87
N ASN A 132 -4.33 6.71 7.27
CA ASN A 132 -5.14 7.70 7.97
C ASN A 132 -6.59 7.59 7.50
N LEU A 133 -7.48 7.21 8.42
CA LEU A 133 -8.91 7.07 8.15
C LEU A 133 -9.55 8.41 7.76
N GLU A 134 -9.10 9.51 8.32
CA GLU A 134 -9.62 10.84 7.98
C GLU A 134 -9.35 11.17 6.51
N ILE A 135 -8.12 10.91 6.06
CA ILE A 135 -7.74 11.04 4.65
C ILE A 135 -8.55 10.06 3.79
N ALA A 136 -8.77 8.82 4.26
CA ALA A 136 -9.59 7.84 3.56
C ALA A 136 -11.01 8.36 3.28
N PHE A 137 -11.67 8.95 4.28
CA PHE A 137 -13.01 9.53 4.12
C PHE A 137 -13.01 10.70 3.15
N LEU A 138 -12.03 11.61 3.24
CA LEU A 138 -11.92 12.75 2.33
C LEU A 138 -11.82 12.29 0.87
N TYR A 139 -10.95 11.32 0.58
CA TYR A 139 -10.81 10.77 -0.77
C TYR A 139 -12.06 10.02 -1.21
N LEU A 140 -12.72 9.27 -0.31
CA LEU A 140 -13.96 8.55 -0.62
C LEU A 140 -15.05 9.50 -1.09
N PHE A 141 -15.35 10.56 -0.34
CA PHE A 141 -16.39 11.52 -0.72
C PHE A 141 -16.02 12.29 -1.98
N THR A 142 -14.78 12.76 -2.08
CA THR A 142 -14.32 13.54 -3.23
C THR A 142 -14.33 12.69 -4.50
N GLY A 143 -13.86 11.45 -4.46
CA GLY A 143 -13.84 10.58 -5.63
C GLY A 143 -15.23 10.10 -6.06
N LEU A 144 -16.13 9.79 -5.12
CA LEU A 144 -17.52 9.50 -5.46
C LEU A 144 -18.20 10.70 -6.12
N PHE A 145 -17.94 11.91 -5.63
CA PHE A 145 -18.45 13.14 -6.22
C PHE A 145 -17.94 13.33 -7.66
N VAL A 146 -16.65 13.12 -7.90
CA VAL A 146 -16.05 13.18 -9.25
C VAL A 146 -16.66 12.13 -10.19
N ILE A 147 -16.87 10.90 -9.72
CA ILE A 147 -17.52 9.84 -10.52
C ILE A 147 -18.94 10.27 -10.90
N LEU A 148 -19.74 10.76 -9.94
CA LEU A 148 -21.11 11.21 -10.20
C LEU A 148 -21.16 12.34 -11.24
N ILE A 149 -20.30 13.35 -11.10
CA ILE A 149 -20.21 14.45 -12.07
C ILE A 149 -19.83 13.93 -13.46
N THR A 150 -18.82 13.07 -13.53
CA THR A 150 -18.33 12.53 -14.81
C THR A 150 -19.43 11.77 -15.55
N PHE A 151 -20.17 10.92 -14.84
CA PHE A 151 -21.26 10.16 -15.44
C PHE A 151 -22.46 11.05 -15.83
N GLU A 152 -22.79 12.08 -15.03
CA GLU A 152 -23.79 13.08 -15.43
C GLU A 152 -23.37 13.87 -16.68
N ILE A 153 -22.08 14.21 -16.83
CA ILE A 153 -21.56 14.84 -18.05
C ILE A 153 -21.69 13.89 -19.24
N ILE A 154 -21.26 12.63 -19.11
CA ILE A 154 -21.39 11.62 -20.17
C ILE A 154 -22.84 11.46 -20.60
N LYS A 155 -23.77 11.39 -19.65
CA LYS A 155 -25.21 11.30 -19.89
C LYS A 155 -25.73 12.52 -20.65
N ARG A 156 -25.32 13.74 -20.26
CA ARG A 156 -25.69 14.98 -20.96
C ARG A 156 -25.13 15.02 -22.38
N ILE A 157 -23.86 14.66 -22.57
CA ILE A 157 -23.23 14.57 -23.90
C ILE A 157 -23.98 13.57 -24.76
N PHE A 158 -24.30 12.40 -24.23
CA PHE A 158 -25.05 11.38 -24.95
C PHE A 158 -26.42 11.89 -25.40
N TYR A 159 -27.16 12.55 -24.51
CA TYR A 159 -28.44 13.19 -24.88
C TYR A 159 -28.25 14.28 -25.92
N TYR A 160 -27.23 15.13 -25.80
CA TYR A 160 -26.94 16.18 -26.76
C TYR A 160 -26.57 15.62 -28.13
N VAL A 161 -25.74 14.58 -28.20
CA VAL A 161 -25.39 13.92 -29.47
C VAL A 161 -26.62 13.24 -30.07
N LEU A 162 -27.41 12.51 -29.28
CA LEU A 162 -28.58 11.81 -29.82
C LEU A 162 -29.75 12.71 -30.19
N LEU A 163 -30.00 13.77 -29.43
CA LEU A 163 -31.09 14.72 -29.70
C LEU A 163 -30.63 15.82 -30.67
N GLY A 164 -29.37 16.24 -30.62
CA GLY A 164 -28.79 17.25 -31.50
C GLY A 164 -28.38 16.71 -32.88
N SER A 165 -28.08 15.41 -33.01
CA SER A 165 -27.95 14.75 -34.34
C SER A 165 -29.28 14.71 -35.10
N VAL A 166 -30.41 14.86 -34.40
CA VAL A 166 -31.73 15.03 -35.00
C VAL A 166 -31.96 16.51 -35.22
N ASN A 167 -31.41 16.99 -36.33
CA ASN A 167 -31.48 18.39 -36.74
C ASN A 167 -32.92 18.94 -36.64
N PRO A 168 -33.18 20.07 -35.94
CA PRO A 168 -34.44 20.79 -35.98
C PRO A 168 -34.57 21.62 -37.27
N ASN A 169 -34.31 21.00 -38.42
CA ASN A 169 -34.55 21.64 -39.70
C ASN A 169 -35.96 21.30 -40.16
N LYS A 170 -36.79 22.35 -40.06
CA LYS A 170 -38.11 22.62 -40.67
C LYS A 170 -38.66 21.55 -41.60
#